data_AF-A0A2H0QDP3-F1
#
_entry.id   AF-A0A2H0QDP3-F1
#
_cell.length_a   1.000
_cell.length_b   1.000
_cell.length_c   1.000
_cell.angle_alpha   90.00
_cell.angle_beta   90.00
_cell.angle_gamma   90.00
#
_symmetry.space_group_name_H-M   'P 1'
#
loop_
_entity.id
_entity.type
_entity.pdbx_description
1 polymer ?
#
loop_
_entity_poly.entity_id
_entity_poly.type
_entity_poly.pdbx_seq_one_letter_code
_entity_poly.pdbx_strand_id
1 'polypeptide(L)'
;MRFTFMTIFTLFLASCSTMRAPSINMLERRADYNGEVELKTMLDDGSPLFVPQKTKPQEVDIYIHPHETIHGDYFRGGFIRSVVEGSQWELTKVEAPPVKEEIRKKNESAPKRKKRETPKLMQSSKDRR
;
A
#
# COMPACT_ATOMS: atom_id res chain seq x y z
N MET A 1 -21.65 -28.19 48.13
CA MET A 1 -21.89 -26.78 47.72
C MET A 1 -20.72 -26.10 47.02
N ARG A 2 -19.44 -26.33 47.39
CA ARG A 2 -18.29 -25.68 46.72
C ARG A 2 -17.99 -26.21 45.30
N PHE A 3 -18.18 -27.52 45.07
CA PHE A 3 -17.94 -28.13 43.76
C PHE A 3 -18.93 -27.68 42.68
N THR A 4 -20.20 -27.53 43.01
CA THR A 4 -21.24 -27.06 42.09
C THR A 4 -21.02 -25.60 41.69
N PHE A 5 -20.47 -24.77 42.58
CA PHE A 5 -20.14 -23.38 42.27
C PHE A 5 -18.95 -23.27 41.29
N MET A 6 -17.94 -24.12 41.45
CA MET A 6 -16.76 -24.14 40.59
C MET A 6 -17.11 -24.61 39.16
N THR A 7 -17.94 -25.64 39.01
CA THR A 7 -18.31 -26.15 37.68
C THR A 7 -19.15 -25.15 36.89
N ILE A 8 -20.11 -24.49 37.55
CA ILE A 8 -20.94 -23.45 36.93
C ILE A 8 -20.07 -22.28 36.46
N PHE A 9 -19.12 -21.83 37.28
CA PHE A 9 -18.23 -20.72 36.91
C PHE A 9 -17.34 -21.06 35.70
N THR A 10 -16.81 -22.29 35.62
CA THR A 10 -16.02 -22.74 34.46
C THR A 10 -16.84 -22.86 33.18
N LEU A 11 -18.12 -23.26 33.28
CA LEU A 11 -19.03 -23.38 32.12
C LEU A 11 -19.44 -22.01 31.57
N PHE A 12 -19.64 -21.01 32.45
CA PHE A 12 -19.95 -19.63 32.04
C PHE A 12 -18.75 -18.95 31.35
N LEU A 13 -17.53 -19.18 31.84
CA LEU A 13 -16.32 -18.63 31.21
C LEU A 13 -16.01 -19.27 29.85
N ALA A 14 -16.25 -20.58 29.69
CA ALA A 14 -16.02 -21.26 28.41
C ALA A 14 -17.00 -20.80 27.32
N SER A 15 -18.27 -20.57 27.67
CA SER A 15 -19.33 -20.20 26.73
C SER A 15 -19.16 -18.81 26.09
N CYS A 16 -18.50 -17.87 26.79
CA CYS A 16 -18.22 -16.54 26.24
C CYS A 16 -17.14 -16.53 25.14
N SER A 17 -16.25 -17.54 25.08
CA SER A 17 -15.18 -17.58 24.06
C SER A 17 -15.64 -18.16 22.72
N THR A 18 -16.63 -19.05 22.74
CA THR A 18 -17.11 -19.79 21.56
C THR A 18 -18.27 -19.09 20.85
N MET A 19 -19.00 -18.20 21.52
CA MET A 19 -20.00 -17.32 20.90
C MET A 19 -19.37 -15.99 20.44
N ARG A 20 -18.30 -16.06 19.64
CA ARG A 20 -17.94 -14.90 18.83
C ARG A 20 -19.01 -14.77 17.76
N ALA A 21 -19.96 -13.85 17.96
CA ALA A 21 -20.88 -13.44 16.89
C ALA A 21 -20.03 -13.15 15.65
N PRO A 22 -20.47 -13.51 14.43
CA PRO A 22 -19.79 -13.10 13.21
C PRO A 22 -19.79 -11.58 13.22
N SER A 23 -18.71 -10.99 13.73
CA SER A 23 -18.53 -9.56 13.79
C SER A 23 -18.39 -9.18 12.33
N ILE A 24 -19.49 -8.72 11.75
CA ILE A 24 -19.50 -8.20 10.40
C ILE A 24 -18.45 -7.09 10.44
N ASN A 25 -17.29 -7.39 9.89
CA ASN A 25 -16.15 -6.52 10.01
C ASN A 25 -16.45 -5.42 9.00
N MET A 26 -17.07 -4.33 9.50
CA MET A 26 -17.51 -3.22 8.67
C MET A 26 -16.34 -2.65 7.85
N LEU A 27 -15.12 -2.82 8.35
CA LEU A 27 -13.90 -2.51 7.62
C LEU A 27 -13.64 -3.48 6.47
N GLU A 28 -13.81 -4.79 6.65
CA GLU A 28 -13.68 -5.77 5.55
C GLU A 28 -14.77 -5.59 4.49
N ARG A 29 -16.01 -5.30 4.92
CA ARG A 29 -17.10 -5.02 3.99
C ARG A 29 -16.90 -3.71 3.21
N ARG A 30 -16.27 -2.70 3.82
CA ARG A 30 -15.90 -1.44 3.13
C ARG A 30 -14.67 -1.59 2.25
N ALA A 31 -13.74 -2.45 2.63
CA ALA A 31 -12.54 -2.74 1.85
C ALA A 31 -12.84 -3.59 0.61
N ASP A 32 -14.04 -4.19 0.54
CA ASP A 32 -14.55 -4.93 -0.61
C ASP A 32 -13.54 -5.95 -1.17
N TYR A 33 -12.91 -6.72 -0.28
CA TYR A 33 -11.95 -7.77 -0.68
C TYR A 33 -12.57 -8.83 -1.59
N ASN A 34 -13.89 -8.99 -1.54
CA ASN A 34 -14.64 -9.94 -2.36
C ASN A 34 -14.96 -9.39 -3.76
N GLY A 35 -14.67 -8.10 -4.03
CA GLY A 35 -14.93 -7.45 -5.31
C GLY A 35 -16.41 -7.39 -5.66
N GLU A 36 -17.29 -7.23 -4.65
CA GLU A 36 -18.73 -7.06 -4.84
C GLU A 36 -19.06 -5.67 -5.40
N VAL A 37 -18.17 -4.68 -5.24
CA VAL A 37 -18.26 -3.36 -5.86
C VAL A 37 -17.59 -3.41 -7.24
N GLU A 38 -18.38 -3.17 -8.28
CA GLU A 38 -17.94 -3.18 -9.67
C GLU A 38 -17.02 -1.97 -9.99
N LEU A 39 -15.78 -2.00 -9.52
CA LEU A 39 -14.75 -1.02 -9.92
C LEU A 39 -14.47 -1.05 -11.43
N LYS A 40 -14.77 -2.17 -12.10
CA LYS A 40 -14.56 -2.35 -13.54
C LYS A 40 -15.51 -1.51 -14.39
N THR A 41 -16.78 -1.37 -14.00
CA THR A 41 -17.76 -0.56 -14.74
C THR A 41 -17.45 0.93 -14.64
N MET A 42 -16.93 1.39 -13.49
CA MET A 42 -16.47 2.78 -13.34
C MET A 42 -15.20 3.10 -14.15
N LEU A 43 -14.34 2.12 -14.41
CA LEU A 43 -13.14 2.29 -15.25
C LEU A 43 -13.47 2.36 -16.75
N ASP A 44 -14.47 1.60 -17.19
CA ASP A 44 -14.85 1.47 -18.61
C ASP A 44 -15.67 2.68 -19.11
N ASP A 45 -16.42 3.36 -18.23
CA ASP A 45 -17.30 4.49 -18.58
C ASP A 45 -16.56 5.83 -18.85
N GLY A 46 -15.23 5.82 -18.94
CA GLY A 46 -14.44 7.05 -19.18
C GLY A 46 -14.58 8.09 -18.06
N SER A 47 -15.07 7.67 -16.89
CA SER A 47 -15.19 8.54 -15.73
C SER A 47 -13.78 8.96 -15.27
N PRO A 48 -13.57 10.25 -14.93
CA PRO A 48 -12.24 10.72 -14.56
C PRO A 48 -11.80 10.00 -13.28
N LEU A 49 -10.69 9.26 -13.37
CA LEU A 49 -10.11 8.57 -12.23
C LEU A 49 -9.62 9.64 -11.24
N PHE A 50 -10.27 9.74 -10.08
CA PHE A 50 -9.78 10.57 -8.99
C PHE A 50 -8.64 9.83 -8.30
N VAL A 51 -7.41 10.14 -8.71
CA VAL A 51 -6.22 9.60 -8.07
C VAL A 51 -5.82 10.56 -6.95
N PRO A 52 -5.82 10.13 -5.67
CA PRO A 52 -5.32 10.96 -4.59
C PRO A 52 -3.83 11.22 -4.82
N GLN A 53 -3.45 12.48 -5.01
CA GLN A 53 -2.07 12.90 -5.09
C GLN A 53 -1.69 13.64 -3.81
N LYS A 54 -0.53 13.29 -3.27
CA LYS A 54 0.04 14.01 -2.13
C LYS A 54 0.70 15.28 -2.65
N THR A 55 0.21 16.44 -2.25
CA THR A 55 0.81 17.72 -2.61
C THR A 55 2.12 17.94 -1.87
N LYS A 56 3.01 18.72 -2.48
CA LYS A 56 4.25 19.14 -1.83
C LYS A 56 3.93 20.23 -0.81
N PRO A 57 4.58 20.23 0.36
CA PRO A 57 4.42 21.32 1.31
C PRO A 57 4.89 22.64 0.71
N GLN A 58 4.23 23.73 1.07
CA GLN A 58 4.67 25.07 0.69
C GLN A 58 5.71 25.55 1.69
N GLU A 59 6.94 25.73 1.21
CA GLU A 59 8.09 26.16 2.00
C GLU A 59 8.47 27.60 1.64
N VAL A 60 8.87 28.38 2.64
CA VAL A 60 9.37 29.75 2.47
C VAL A 60 10.71 29.88 3.18
N ASP A 61 11.67 30.47 2.48
CA ASP A 61 13.01 30.75 3.01
C ASP A 61 13.06 32.21 3.50
N ILE A 62 13.29 32.38 4.80
CA ILE A 62 13.43 33.67 5.46
C ILE A 62 14.92 33.93 5.68
N TYR A 63 15.42 35.01 5.08
CA TYR A 63 16.79 35.46 5.33
C TYR A 63 16.84 36.39 6.54
N ILE A 64 17.69 36.06 7.49
CA ILE A 64 17.99 36.91 8.64
C ILE A 64 19.36 37.54 8.41
N HIS A 65 19.40 38.87 8.38
CA HIS A 65 20.64 39.60 8.20
C HIS A 65 21.54 39.48 9.44
N PRO A 66 22.87 39.53 9.26
CA PRO A 66 23.81 39.61 10.38
C PRO A 66 23.52 40.84 11.24
N HIS A 67 23.50 40.69 12.56
CA HIS A 67 23.29 41.78 13.51
C HIS A 67 23.82 41.44 14.90
N GLU A 68 24.06 42.46 15.71
CA GLU A 68 24.39 42.32 17.12
C GLU A 68 23.11 42.09 17.94
N THR A 69 23.15 41.08 18.80
CA THR A 69 22.07 40.78 19.72
C THR A 69 22.08 41.72 20.93
N ILE A 70 20.97 41.80 21.64
CA ILE A 70 20.81 42.64 22.84
C ILE A 70 21.83 42.27 23.94
N HIS A 71 22.33 41.03 23.93
CA HIS A 71 23.31 40.53 24.88
C HIS A 71 24.78 40.82 24.48
N GLY A 72 25.00 41.47 23.33
CA GLY A 72 26.34 41.77 22.80
C GLY A 72 26.95 40.64 21.96
N ASP A 73 26.26 39.52 21.79
CA ASP A 73 26.70 38.45 20.89
C ASP A 73 26.42 38.83 19.43
N TYR A 74 27.32 38.44 18.53
CA TYR A 74 27.18 38.69 17.09
C TYR A 74 26.50 37.52 16.37
N PHE A 75 25.31 37.76 15.81
CA PHE A 75 24.64 36.81 14.94
C PHE A 75 25.10 36.99 13.49
N ARG A 76 25.64 35.93 12.89
CA ARG A 76 26.22 35.97 11.53
C ARG A 76 25.19 35.97 10.39
N GLY A 77 23.91 36.00 10.71
CA GLY A 77 22.85 35.84 9.73
C GLY A 77 22.72 34.39 9.25
N GLY A 78 21.69 34.15 8.45
CA GLY A 78 21.42 32.83 7.90
C GLY A 78 20.05 32.74 7.26
N PHE A 79 19.74 31.54 6.74
CA PHE A 79 18.43 31.23 6.20
C PHE A 79 17.68 30.34 7.17
N ILE A 80 16.40 30.65 7.40
CA ILE A 80 15.45 29.78 8.08
C ILE A 80 14.43 29.34 7.04
N ARG A 81 14.32 28.02 6.85
CA ARG A 81 13.26 27.43 6.02
C ARG A 81 12.07 27.11 6.90
N SER A 82 10.92 27.67 6.58
CA SER A 82 9.66 27.42 7.29
C SER A 82 8.63 26.80 6.36
N VAL A 83 7.84 25.87 6.90
CA VAL A 83 6.70 25.27 6.19
C VAL A 83 5.47 26.11 6.52
N VAL A 84 4.90 26.78 5.49
CA VAL A 84 3.70 27.61 5.63
C VAL A 84 2.45 26.76 5.51
N GLU A 85 2.46 25.80 4.60
CA GLU A 85 1.37 24.86 4.38
C GLU A 85 1.92 23.44 4.30
N GLY A 86 1.38 22.55 5.14
CA GLY A 86 1.75 21.15 5.16
C GLY A 86 1.30 20.42 3.89
N SER A 87 1.90 19.26 3.62
CA SER A 87 1.42 18.41 2.51
C SER A 87 -0.01 17.96 2.76
N GLN A 88 -0.87 18.11 1.76
CA GLN A 88 -2.26 17.67 1.81
C GLN A 88 -2.51 16.57 0.77
N TRP A 89 -3.61 15.83 0.94
CA TRP A 89 -4.07 14.88 -0.06
C TRP A 89 -5.12 15.58 -0.91
N GLU A 90 -4.82 15.78 -2.19
CA GLU A 90 -5.73 16.38 -3.14
C GLU A 90 -6.21 15.35 -4.16
N LEU A 91 -7.49 15.43 -4.51
CA LEU A 91 -8.09 14.58 -5.53
C LEU A 91 -7.95 15.29 -6.88
N THR A 92 -6.84 15.05 -7.57
CA THR A 92 -6.64 15.54 -8.93
C THR A 92 -7.41 14.66 -9.91
N LYS A 93 -8.24 15.27 -10.76
CA LYS A 93 -8.82 14.59 -11.92
C LYS A 93 -7.72 14.36 -12.93
N VAL A 94 -7.27 13.12 -13.05
CA VAL A 94 -6.35 12.74 -14.11
C VAL A 94 -7.21 12.30 -15.28
N GLU A 95 -7.19 13.05 -16.38
CA GLU A 95 -7.76 12.58 -17.63
C GLU A 95 -7.02 11.31 -18.04
N ALA A 96 -7.76 10.23 -18.24
CA ALA A 96 -7.18 8.96 -18.62
C ALA A 96 -6.37 9.16 -19.92
N PRO A 97 -5.10 8.74 -19.99
CA PRO A 97 -4.34 8.85 -21.22
C PRO A 97 -5.11 8.12 -22.33
N PRO A 98 -5.30 8.73 -23.52
CA PRO A 98 -6.06 8.11 -24.58
C PRO A 98 -5.42 6.76 -24.89
N VAL A 99 -6.25 5.71 -24.88
CA VAL A 99 -5.84 4.34 -25.20
C VAL A 99 -5.28 4.37 -26.62
N LYS A 100 -3.96 4.43 -26.74
CA LYS A 100 -3.29 4.18 -28.01
C LYS A 100 -3.43 2.69 -28.28
N GLU A 101 -4.48 2.32 -29.01
CA GLU A 101 -4.43 1.11 -29.80
C GLU A 101 -3.21 1.20 -30.73
N GLU A 102 -2.60 0.05 -31.05
CA GLU A 102 -1.34 -0.13 -31.78
C GLU A 102 -0.10 -0.03 -30.86
N ILE A 103 0.55 -1.14 -30.48
CA ILE A 103 1.42 -1.93 -31.35
C ILE A 103 1.25 -3.43 -31.03
N ARG A 104 0.40 -4.13 -31.78
CA ARG A 104 0.39 -5.61 -31.86
C ARG A 104 1.23 -6.17 -33.02
N LYS A 105 1.97 -5.34 -33.75
CA LYS A 105 2.82 -5.77 -34.88
C LYS A 105 4.32 -5.66 -34.57
N LYS A 106 4.85 -6.36 -33.56
CA LYS A 106 6.31 -6.59 -33.47
C LYS A 106 6.70 -7.78 -32.59
N ASN A 107 6.12 -8.96 -32.80
CA ASN A 107 6.64 -10.19 -32.15
C ASN A 107 6.67 -11.43 -33.05
N GLU A 108 6.45 -11.31 -34.36
CA GLU A 108 6.56 -12.45 -35.30
C GLU A 108 7.98 -12.75 -35.78
N SER A 109 9.00 -11.99 -35.37
CA SER A 109 10.38 -12.21 -35.82
C SER A 109 11.42 -12.30 -34.69
N ALA A 110 11.09 -12.95 -33.57
CA ALA A 110 12.12 -13.41 -32.63
C ALA A 110 12.64 -14.79 -33.07
N PRO A 111 13.96 -14.96 -33.32
CA PRO A 111 14.50 -16.25 -33.75
C PRO A 111 14.40 -17.27 -32.60
N LYS A 112 13.91 -18.48 -32.91
CA LYS A 112 13.80 -19.60 -31.99
C LYS A 112 15.16 -19.88 -31.33
N ARG A 113 15.31 -19.53 -30.04
CA ARG A 113 16.46 -19.94 -29.22
C ARG A 113 16.49 -21.48 -29.16
N LYS A 114 17.64 -22.08 -29.53
CA LYS A 114 17.91 -23.51 -29.38
C LYS A 114 17.65 -23.93 -27.92
N LYS A 115 16.82 -24.95 -27.71
CA LYS A 115 16.67 -25.63 -26.41
C LYS A 115 18.04 -26.14 -25.98
N ARG A 116 18.54 -25.69 -24.83
CA ARG A 116 19.67 -26.32 -24.15
C ARG A 116 19.24 -27.71 -23.71
N GLU A 117 19.96 -28.72 -24.15
CA GLU A 117 19.81 -30.08 -23.64
C GLU A 117 20.29 -30.12 -22.18
N THR A 118 19.42 -30.58 -21.29
CA THR A 118 19.78 -30.91 -19.91
C THR A 118 20.69 -32.14 -19.93
N PRO A 119 21.84 -32.14 -19.23
CA PRO A 119 22.67 -33.33 -19.14
C PRO A 119 21.90 -34.43 -18.38
N LYS A 120 21.87 -35.63 -18.94
CA LYS A 120 21.31 -36.82 -18.29
C LYS A 120 22.04 -37.05 -16.97
N LEU A 121 21.31 -36.94 -15.86
CA LEU A 121 21.76 -37.42 -14.56
C LEU A 121 22.06 -38.92 -14.69
N MET A 122 23.32 -39.30 -14.44
CA MET A 122 23.76 -40.69 -14.37
C MET A 122 22.86 -41.45 -13.40
N GLN A 123 22.14 -42.45 -13.92
CA GLN A 123 21.58 -43.51 -13.10
C GLN A 123 22.73 -44.36 -12.56
N SER A 124 23.20 -44.05 -11.36
CA SER A 124 24.14 -44.89 -10.62
C SER A 124 23.34 -45.96 -9.86
N SER A 125 23.28 -47.13 -10.48
CA SER A 125 23.39 -48.47 -9.86
C SER A 125 22.61 -48.74 -8.56
N LYS A 126 21.52 -49.48 -8.78
CA LYS A 126 21.18 -50.73 -8.08
C LYS A 126 22.38 -51.44 -7.43
N ASP A 127 22.11 -52.09 -6.29
CA ASP A 127 22.93 -53.05 -5.54
C ASP A 127 23.76 -52.49 -4.36
N ARG A 128 23.22 -52.63 -3.15
CA ARG A 128 23.71 -53.61 -2.16
C ARG A 128 22.79 -53.65 -0.92
N ARG A 129 22.19 -54.84 -0.75
CA ARG A 129 21.77 -55.56 0.46
C ARG A 129 21.46 -54.78 1.72
#